data_AF-A0A9P5C6N9-F1
#
_entry.id   AF-A0A9P5C6N9-F1
#
_cell.length_a   1.000
_cell.length_b   1.000
_cell.length_c   1.000
_cell.angle_alpha   90.00
_cell.angle_beta   90.00
_cell.angle_gamma   90.00
#
_symmetry.space_group_name_H-M   'P 1'
#
loop_
_entity.id
_entity.type
_entity.pdbx_description
1 polymer ?
#
loop_
_entity_poly.entity_id
_entity_poly.type
_entity_poly.pdbx_seq_one_letter_code
_entity_poly.pdbx_strand_id
1 'polypeptide(L)'
;MSSARGRGGKFNKAKRGGGKHFSRDLQPLNADGEVMGMWGEQPEKVDEESSEEESSEEESSEDEDGKPKQQEELTREQRREQAKARKQAAIAKKNQKVPEAGDLPSSDEESSDDGMPANPNHTAKARTQAAKAPVDPDAAPAAAKGKGKQDTSQLSRREREALEKQQAKERYDKLHAEGKTEQARADLERLKLVRERREAEAARKKAEAEERAELEKEKAELMAREARRREQAMGKANRLAKGSKKK
;
A
#
# COMPACT_ATOMS: atom_id res chain seq x y z
N MET A 1 -77.32 9.15 25.26
CA MET A 1 -76.21 10.08 24.94
C MET A 1 -74.95 9.23 24.79
N SER A 2 -74.62 8.87 23.55
CA SER A 2 -73.49 9.42 22.77
C SER A 2 -72.20 8.62 22.93
N SER A 3 -71.93 7.87 21.86
CA SER A 3 -70.70 7.15 21.53
C SER A 3 -69.42 7.95 21.78
N ALA A 4 -68.41 7.29 22.36
CA ALA A 4 -67.01 7.72 22.26
C ALA A 4 -66.11 6.51 21.93
N ARG A 5 -66.40 5.81 20.83
CA ARG A 5 -65.38 5.03 20.11
C ARG A 5 -64.42 6.03 19.44
N GLY A 6 -63.45 6.51 20.21
CA GLY A 6 -62.36 7.34 19.74
C GLY A 6 -61.64 6.65 18.59
N ARG A 7 -61.76 7.22 17.39
CA ARG A 7 -61.15 6.77 16.15
C ARG A 7 -59.62 6.77 16.29
N GLY A 8 -59.04 5.62 16.63
CA GLY A 8 -57.62 5.32 16.46
C GLY A 8 -57.20 5.16 14.99
N GLY A 9 -57.67 6.06 14.12
CA GLY A 9 -57.43 6.01 12.70
C GLY A 9 -57.17 7.41 12.18
N LYS A 10 -55.99 7.58 11.54
CA LYS A 10 -55.53 8.71 10.70
C LYS A 10 -54.67 9.80 11.38
N PHE A 11 -54.62 9.90 12.71
CA PHE A 11 -53.79 10.91 13.40
C PHE A 11 -52.58 10.38 14.17
N ASN A 12 -52.51 9.08 14.48
CA ASN A 12 -51.30 8.45 15.04
C ASN A 12 -50.39 7.92 13.92
N LYS A 13 -49.88 8.84 13.08
CA LYS A 13 -48.74 8.50 12.23
C LYS A 13 -47.53 8.35 13.15
N ALA A 14 -46.85 7.20 13.14
CA ALA A 14 -45.54 7.10 13.76
C ALA A 14 -44.66 8.21 13.16
N LYS A 15 -44.26 9.19 13.98
CA LYS A 15 -43.22 10.15 13.58
C LYS A 15 -41.95 9.34 13.38
N ARG A 16 -41.70 8.92 12.14
CA ARG A 16 -40.44 8.28 11.75
C ARG A 16 -39.36 9.33 12.03
N GLY A 17 -38.48 9.01 12.97
CA GLY A 17 -37.54 9.95 13.58
C GLY A 17 -36.87 10.86 12.55
N GLY A 18 -36.76 12.14 12.90
CA GLY A 18 -35.99 13.12 12.15
C GLY A 18 -34.59 12.58 11.88
N GLY A 19 -34.14 12.69 10.64
CA GLY A 19 -32.85 12.17 10.21
C GLY A 19 -31.73 12.69 11.11
N LYS A 20 -30.76 11.83 11.42
CA LYS A 20 -29.56 12.24 12.12
C LYS A 20 -28.87 13.31 11.28
N HIS A 21 -28.81 14.54 11.79
CA HIS A 21 -28.00 15.59 11.19
C HIS A 21 -26.55 15.30 11.57
N PHE A 22 -25.80 14.71 10.65
CA PHE A 22 -24.36 14.77 10.73
C PHE A 22 -23.99 16.22 10.45
N SER A 23 -23.29 16.89 11.37
CA SER A 23 -22.64 18.15 11.07
C SER A 23 -21.82 17.93 9.79
N ARG A 24 -21.93 18.87 8.84
CA ARG A 24 -21.28 18.77 7.52
C ARG A 24 -19.75 18.76 7.58
N ASP A 25 -19.18 18.80 8.79
CA ASP A 25 -17.77 18.89 9.10
C ASP A 25 -17.42 17.80 10.13
N LEU A 26 -17.39 16.55 9.68
CA LEU A 26 -16.89 15.39 10.44
C LEU A 26 -15.36 15.29 10.42
N GLN A 27 -14.69 16.18 9.69
CA GLN A 27 -13.24 16.20 9.57
C GLN A 27 -12.65 17.09 10.69
N PRO A 28 -11.55 16.66 11.33
CA PRO A 28 -10.85 17.50 12.29
C PRO A 28 -10.38 18.79 11.60
N LEU A 29 -10.71 19.93 12.19
CA LEU A 29 -10.26 21.24 11.73
C LEU A 29 -9.10 21.72 12.60
N ASN A 30 -8.17 22.43 11.99
CA ASN A 30 -7.08 23.12 12.70
C ASN A 30 -7.56 24.39 13.40
N ALA A 31 -6.70 25.01 14.22
CA ALA A 31 -6.97 26.32 14.83
C ALA A 31 -7.33 27.40 13.78
N ASP A 32 -6.83 27.26 12.55
CA ASP A 32 -7.11 28.13 11.41
C ASP A 32 -8.34 27.73 10.59
N GLY A 33 -9.09 26.69 11.00
CA GLY A 33 -10.33 26.25 10.36
C GLY A 33 -10.15 25.45 9.07
N GLU A 34 -8.92 25.08 8.72
CA GLU A 34 -8.62 24.22 7.57
C GLU A 34 -8.79 22.73 7.90
N VAL A 35 -9.21 21.94 6.90
CA VAL A 35 -9.42 20.49 7.02
C VAL A 35 -8.08 19.80 7.24
N MET A 36 -7.89 19.25 8.43
CA MET A 36 -6.73 18.43 8.73
C MET A 36 -6.89 17.06 8.08
N GLY A 37 -6.08 16.79 7.06
CA GLY A 37 -6.06 15.48 6.43
C GLY A 37 -5.50 14.43 7.39
N MET A 38 -6.14 13.25 7.46
CA MET A 38 -5.66 12.09 8.24
C MET A 38 -4.24 11.60 7.87
N TRP A 39 -3.66 12.14 6.81
CA TRP A 39 -2.33 11.82 6.28
C TRP A 39 -1.36 13.02 6.30
N GLY A 40 -1.80 14.17 6.81
CA GLY A 40 -0.97 15.36 7.01
C GLY A 40 -0.29 15.37 8.38
N GLU A 41 0.70 16.25 8.52
CA GLU A 41 1.48 16.47 9.75
C GLU A 41 0.54 16.79 10.92
N GLN A 42 0.46 15.90 11.91
CA GLN A 42 -0.35 16.13 13.10
C GLN A 42 0.33 17.17 13.99
N PRO A 43 -0.42 18.07 14.64
CA PRO A 43 0.19 19.06 15.52
C PRO A 43 0.75 18.30 16.72
N GLU A 44 2.01 18.61 17.10
CA GLU A 44 2.64 17.98 18.25
C GLU A 44 1.76 18.14 19.49
N LYS A 45 1.42 17.02 20.13
CA LYS A 45 0.77 17.04 21.44
C LYS A 45 1.75 17.67 22.42
N VAL A 46 1.44 18.87 22.87
CA VAL A 46 2.07 19.49 24.04
C VAL A 46 1.67 18.68 25.27
N ASP A 47 2.60 17.92 25.81
CA ASP A 47 2.50 17.23 27.09
C ASP A 47 2.51 18.26 28.23
N GLU A 48 1.33 18.53 28.81
CA GLU A 48 1.19 19.19 30.12
C GLU A 48 1.05 18.13 31.22
N GLU A 49 2.17 17.90 31.88
CA GLU A 49 2.43 17.53 33.28
C GLU A 49 1.31 17.00 34.22
N SER A 50 1.64 15.88 34.88
CA SER A 50 1.48 15.64 36.33
C SER A 50 0.10 15.20 36.87
N SER A 51 -0.03 13.89 37.10
CA SER A 51 -0.74 13.35 38.27
C SER A 51 -0.23 11.93 38.55
N GLU A 52 0.71 11.82 39.50
CA GLU A 52 1.00 10.56 40.19
C GLU A 52 -0.25 10.08 40.95
N GLU A 53 -0.52 8.79 40.89
CA GLU A 53 -1.00 8.01 42.04
C GLU A 53 -0.72 6.52 41.79
N GLU A 54 -0.32 5.89 42.88
CA GLU A 54 0.35 4.61 43.03
C GLU A 54 -0.68 3.50 43.25
N SER A 55 -0.45 2.31 42.69
CA SER A 55 -1.11 1.08 43.17
C SER A 55 -0.28 -0.13 42.78
N SER A 56 0.42 -0.63 43.81
CA SER A 56 1.33 -1.77 43.86
C SER A 56 0.58 -3.07 44.26
N GLU A 57 1.24 -4.23 44.08
CA GLU A 57 0.81 -5.64 44.28
C GLU A 57 -0.02 -6.27 43.14
N GLU A 58 0.23 -7.47 42.60
CA GLU A 58 1.13 -8.58 42.96
C GLU A 58 1.32 -9.52 41.72
N GLU A 59 2.50 -10.16 41.65
CA GLU A 59 2.81 -11.50 41.12
C GLU A 59 2.15 -12.02 39.81
N SER A 60 2.98 -12.26 38.78
CA SER A 60 3.31 -13.64 38.34
C SER A 60 4.02 -13.68 36.97
N SER A 61 5.29 -14.14 37.01
CA SER A 61 6.08 -14.91 36.01
C SER A 61 5.91 -14.67 34.50
N GLU A 62 6.93 -14.10 33.84
CA GLU A 62 7.82 -14.84 32.91
C GLU A 62 8.92 -13.90 32.36
N ASP A 63 10.17 -14.36 32.37
CA ASP A 63 11.42 -13.67 32.07
C ASP A 63 11.45 -12.92 30.71
N GLU A 64 11.48 -11.58 30.78
CA GLU A 64 11.79 -10.66 29.68
C GLU A 64 13.26 -10.22 29.79
N ASP A 65 14.09 -10.61 28.83
CA ASP A 65 15.42 -10.01 28.64
C ASP A 65 15.28 -8.70 27.84
N GLY A 66 14.82 -7.67 28.55
CA GLY A 66 14.61 -6.31 28.06
C GLY A 66 15.92 -5.50 27.96
N LYS A 67 16.39 -5.26 26.73
CA LYS A 67 17.34 -4.18 26.40
C LYS A 67 16.80 -3.40 25.20
N PRO A 68 16.56 -2.08 25.30
CA PRO A 68 16.14 -1.28 24.16
C PRO A 68 17.36 -1.05 23.27
N LYS A 69 17.62 -1.99 22.35
CA LYS A 69 18.55 -1.76 21.24
C LYS A 69 17.87 -0.78 20.30
N GLN A 70 18.49 0.39 20.16
CA GLN A 70 18.23 1.40 19.14
C GLN A 70 17.85 0.69 17.83
N GLN A 71 16.58 0.79 17.46
CA GLN A 71 16.08 0.24 16.21
C GLN A 71 16.63 1.13 15.11
N GLU A 72 17.65 0.64 14.41
CA GLU A 72 18.01 1.21 13.11
C GLU A 72 16.72 1.34 12.30
N GLU A 73 16.41 2.55 11.83
CA GLU A 73 15.21 2.85 11.05
C GLU A 73 15.31 2.18 9.68
N LEU A 74 15.12 0.87 9.65
CA LEU A 74 15.08 0.09 8.44
C LEU A 74 13.96 0.62 7.57
N THR A 75 14.30 0.92 6.32
CA THR A 75 13.35 1.46 5.35
C THR A 75 12.14 0.53 5.23
N ARG A 76 10.99 1.06 4.81
CA ARG A 76 9.73 0.30 4.71
C ARG A 76 9.86 -0.99 3.89
N GLU A 77 10.78 -1.01 2.93
CA GLU A 77 11.10 -2.19 2.10
C GLU A 77 11.91 -3.22 2.88
N GLN A 78 12.95 -2.80 3.60
CA GLN A 78 13.74 -3.68 4.46
C GLN A 78 12.90 -4.32 5.57
N ARG A 79 11.95 -3.58 6.15
CA ARG A 79 11.01 -4.13 7.15
C ARG A 79 10.09 -5.21 6.55
N ARG A 80 9.65 -5.03 5.30
CA ARG A 80 8.82 -6.02 4.58
C ARG A 80 9.62 -7.26 4.22
N GLU A 81 10.87 -7.11 3.81
CA GLU A 81 11.77 -8.22 3.49
C GLU A 81 12.12 -9.04 4.73
N GLN A 82 12.40 -8.38 5.86
CA GLN A 82 12.63 -9.07 7.13
C GLN A 82 11.39 -9.82 7.61
N ALA A 83 10.20 -9.23 7.48
CA ALA A 83 8.96 -9.92 7.80
C ALA A 83 8.71 -11.15 6.89
N LYS A 84 9.01 -11.04 5.59
CA LYS A 84 8.94 -12.17 4.65
C LYS A 84 9.97 -13.25 4.99
N ALA A 85 11.21 -12.87 5.30
CA ALA A 85 12.27 -13.79 5.69
C ALA A 85 11.94 -14.52 6.99
N ARG A 86 11.39 -13.83 8.00
CA ARG A 86 10.92 -14.45 9.25
C ARG A 86 9.79 -15.46 8.99
N LYS A 87 8.83 -15.11 8.12
CA LYS A 87 7.74 -16.03 7.73
C LYS A 87 8.27 -17.25 6.97
N GLN A 88 9.18 -17.05 6.01
CA GLN A 88 9.79 -18.14 5.25
C GLN A 88 10.65 -19.04 6.14
N ALA A 89 11.40 -18.48 7.10
CA ALA A 89 12.17 -19.25 8.07
C ALA A 89 11.26 -20.07 9.00
N ALA A 90 10.11 -19.53 9.41
CA ALA A 90 9.12 -20.29 10.19
C ALA A 90 8.51 -21.44 9.38
N ILE A 91 8.19 -21.22 8.11
CA ILE A 91 7.69 -22.28 7.21
C ILE A 91 8.76 -23.34 6.99
N ALA A 92 10.03 -22.95 6.77
CA ALA A 92 11.14 -23.88 6.62
C ALA A 92 11.35 -24.70 7.89
N LYS A 93 11.28 -24.09 9.09
CA LYS A 93 11.35 -24.81 10.37
C LYS A 93 10.19 -25.79 10.54
N LYS A 94 8.98 -25.40 10.16
CA LYS A 94 7.79 -26.29 10.18
C LYS A 94 7.97 -27.46 9.20
N ASN A 95 8.50 -27.22 8.01
CA ASN A 95 8.75 -28.26 7.01
C ASN A 95 9.94 -29.17 7.37
N GLN A 96 10.91 -28.67 8.14
CA GLN A 96 12.03 -29.47 8.65
C GLN A 96 11.69 -30.28 9.91
N LYS A 97 10.57 -29.99 10.58
CA LYS A 97 10.08 -30.83 11.67
C LYS A 97 9.52 -32.10 11.05
N VAL A 98 10.32 -33.16 11.06
CA VAL A 98 9.95 -34.49 10.58
C VAL A 98 8.74 -34.97 11.40
N PRO A 99 7.62 -35.35 10.76
CA PRO A 99 6.45 -35.83 11.48
C PRO A 99 6.81 -37.14 12.19
N GLU A 100 6.69 -37.16 13.52
CA GLU A 100 6.81 -38.38 14.30
C GLU A 100 5.57 -39.27 14.05
N ALA A 101 5.78 -40.58 14.05
CA ALA A 101 4.76 -41.59 13.72
C ALA A 101 3.62 -41.56 14.75
N GLY A 102 2.56 -40.82 14.45
CA GLY A 102 1.39 -40.62 15.30
C GLY A 102 0.66 -39.30 15.04
N ASP A 103 1.35 -38.32 14.46
CA ASP A 103 0.75 -37.06 14.03
C ASP A 103 0.16 -37.24 12.62
N LEU A 104 -1.06 -37.81 12.55
CA LEU A 104 -1.89 -37.59 11.36
C LEU A 104 -2.10 -36.08 11.24
N PRO A 105 -2.01 -35.48 10.04
CA PRO A 105 -2.41 -34.08 9.90
C PRO A 105 -3.89 -33.97 10.26
N SER A 106 -4.17 -33.51 11.47
CA SER A 106 -5.51 -33.11 11.86
C SER A 106 -5.87 -31.94 10.95
N SER A 107 -6.65 -32.23 9.91
CA SER A 107 -7.30 -31.22 9.09
C SER A 107 -8.57 -30.71 9.81
N ASP A 108 -8.48 -30.47 11.11
CA ASP A 108 -9.48 -29.78 11.94
C ASP A 108 -8.85 -29.44 13.32
N GLU A 109 -9.12 -28.23 13.82
CA GLU A 109 -8.59 -27.58 15.04
C GLU A 109 -7.18 -26.98 14.94
N GLU A 110 -6.99 -25.67 14.93
CA GLU A 110 -7.30 -24.74 16.03
C GLU A 110 -7.65 -23.35 15.44
N SER A 111 -8.93 -22.97 15.53
CA SER A 111 -9.41 -21.60 15.30
C SER A 111 -10.26 -21.25 16.51
N SER A 112 -9.60 -20.94 17.62
CA SER A 112 -10.22 -20.32 18.79
C SER A 112 -10.85 -18.97 18.42
N ASP A 113 -12.08 -19.00 17.89
CA ASP A 113 -12.93 -17.83 17.64
C ASP A 113 -14.44 -18.21 17.68
N ASP A 114 -14.84 -19.11 18.58
CA ASP A 114 -16.24 -19.53 18.78
C ASP A 114 -17.13 -18.48 19.50
N GLY A 115 -16.67 -17.23 19.59
CA GLY A 115 -17.37 -16.13 20.27
C GLY A 115 -17.66 -14.90 19.41
N MET A 116 -17.18 -14.85 18.16
CA MET A 116 -17.37 -13.69 17.27
C MET A 116 -18.38 -14.02 16.16
N PRO A 117 -19.23 -13.06 15.75
CA PRO A 117 -20.13 -13.28 14.63
C PRO A 117 -19.32 -13.56 13.36
N ALA A 118 -19.48 -14.76 12.80
CA ALA A 118 -18.74 -15.24 11.63
C ALA A 118 -18.73 -14.19 10.51
N ASN A 119 -17.54 -13.69 10.18
CA ASN A 119 -17.37 -12.75 9.09
C ASN A 119 -17.84 -13.41 7.77
N PRO A 120 -18.82 -12.85 7.06
CA PRO A 120 -19.44 -13.47 5.89
C PRO A 120 -18.44 -13.79 4.77
N ASN A 121 -17.29 -13.10 4.72
CA ASN A 121 -16.22 -13.34 3.75
C ASN A 121 -15.28 -14.52 4.10
N HIS A 122 -15.35 -15.07 5.32
CA HIS A 122 -14.52 -16.22 5.73
C HIS A 122 -15.29 -17.54 5.77
N THR A 123 -16.59 -17.53 5.46
CA THR A 123 -17.43 -18.72 5.43
C THR A 123 -17.09 -19.63 4.25
N ALA A 124 -17.35 -20.94 4.38
CA ALA A 124 -17.12 -21.92 3.31
C ALA A 124 -17.85 -21.58 2.00
N LYS A 125 -19.00 -20.89 2.08
CA LYS A 125 -19.77 -20.41 0.91
C LYS A 125 -19.08 -19.26 0.16
N ALA A 126 -18.27 -18.46 0.83
CA ALA A 126 -17.44 -17.43 0.17
C ALA A 126 -16.27 -18.09 -0.59
N ARG A 127 -15.65 -19.13 0.00
CA ARG A 127 -14.60 -19.90 -0.69
C ARG A 127 -15.12 -20.61 -1.94
N THR A 128 -16.33 -21.16 -1.92
CA THR A 128 -16.92 -21.84 -3.10
C THR A 128 -17.32 -20.86 -4.20
N GLN A 129 -17.68 -19.62 -3.87
CA GLN A 129 -17.90 -18.56 -4.87
C GLN A 129 -16.58 -18.05 -5.46
N ALA A 130 -15.52 -17.92 -4.66
CA ALA A 130 -14.19 -17.54 -5.14
C ALA A 130 -13.50 -18.66 -5.95
N ALA A 131 -13.83 -19.92 -5.70
CA ALA A 131 -13.32 -21.08 -6.46
C ALA A 131 -13.99 -21.23 -7.84
N LYS A 132 -15.11 -20.53 -8.11
CA LYS A 132 -15.59 -20.33 -9.47
C LYS A 132 -14.75 -19.23 -10.12
N ALA A 133 -13.62 -19.63 -10.68
CA ALA A 133 -12.77 -18.75 -11.48
C ALA A 133 -13.60 -18.04 -12.57
N PRO A 134 -13.28 -16.77 -12.89
CA PRO A 134 -13.82 -16.12 -14.08
C PRO A 134 -13.39 -16.93 -15.30
N VAL A 135 -14.31 -17.10 -16.24
CA VAL A 135 -14.04 -17.77 -17.51
C VAL A 135 -13.01 -16.93 -18.27
N ASP A 136 -11.78 -17.41 -18.38
CA ASP A 136 -10.72 -16.79 -19.20
C ASP A 136 -11.18 -16.72 -20.66
N PRO A 137 -11.23 -15.53 -21.29
CA PRO A 137 -11.65 -15.38 -22.69
C PRO A 137 -10.57 -15.74 -23.72
N ASP A 138 -9.35 -16.08 -23.30
CA ASP A 138 -8.20 -16.37 -24.18
C ASP A 138 -7.72 -17.84 -24.17
N ALA A 139 -8.44 -18.73 -23.47
CA ALA A 139 -8.20 -20.17 -23.60
C ALA A 139 -8.77 -20.68 -24.93
N ALA A 140 -7.88 -21.00 -25.87
CA ALA A 140 -8.21 -21.61 -27.16
C ALA A 140 -9.25 -22.74 -27.00
N PRO A 141 -10.36 -22.73 -27.77
CA PRO A 141 -11.43 -23.69 -27.57
C PRO A 141 -10.97 -25.08 -27.99
N ALA A 142 -10.80 -25.97 -27.01
CA ALA A 142 -10.72 -27.39 -27.28
C ALA A 142 -11.99 -27.82 -28.02
N ALA A 143 -11.79 -28.24 -29.26
CA ALA A 143 -12.72 -28.81 -30.23
C ALA A 143 -14.05 -29.36 -29.66
N ALA A 144 -15.05 -28.49 -29.54
CA ALA A 144 -16.45 -28.88 -29.58
C ALA A 144 -16.95 -28.68 -31.01
N LYS A 145 -17.05 -29.78 -31.75
CA LYS A 145 -17.64 -29.85 -33.08
C LYS A 145 -19.02 -29.18 -33.09
N GLY A 146 -19.23 -28.29 -34.06
CA GLY A 146 -20.55 -28.00 -34.61
C GLY A 146 -21.43 -27.02 -33.83
N LYS A 147 -20.94 -25.81 -33.52
CA LYS A 147 -21.86 -24.66 -33.43
C LYS A 147 -21.93 -24.02 -34.81
N GLY A 148 -22.86 -24.52 -35.62
CA GLY A 148 -23.31 -23.84 -36.82
C GLY A 148 -23.56 -22.37 -36.46
N LYS A 149 -23.04 -21.50 -37.32
CA LYS A 149 -23.29 -20.06 -37.31
C LYS A 149 -24.77 -19.87 -36.97
N GLN A 150 -25.04 -19.48 -35.73
CA GLN A 150 -26.42 -19.31 -35.26
C GLN A 150 -27.01 -18.27 -36.20
N ASP A 151 -27.92 -18.71 -37.07
CA ASP A 151 -28.48 -17.85 -38.10
C ASP A 151 -29.13 -16.67 -37.40
N THR A 152 -28.46 -15.51 -37.46
CA THR A 152 -28.94 -14.26 -36.85
C THR A 152 -30.31 -13.86 -37.41
N SER A 153 -30.74 -14.50 -38.51
CA SER A 153 -32.05 -14.41 -39.13
C SER A 153 -33.18 -15.12 -38.38
N GLN A 154 -32.89 -15.99 -37.40
CA GLN A 154 -33.91 -16.68 -36.58
C GLN A 154 -34.10 -16.03 -35.19
N LEU A 155 -33.22 -15.10 -34.81
CA LEU A 155 -33.31 -14.39 -33.53
C LEU A 155 -34.41 -13.32 -33.57
N SER A 156 -35.13 -13.16 -32.46
CA SER A 156 -36.13 -12.12 -32.27
C SER A 156 -35.51 -10.74 -32.52
N ARG A 157 -36.30 -9.78 -33.03
CA ARG A 157 -35.83 -8.39 -33.27
C ARG A 157 -35.16 -7.79 -32.02
N ARG A 158 -35.68 -8.14 -30.84
CA ARG A 158 -35.14 -7.72 -29.54
C ARG A 158 -33.80 -8.37 -29.21
N GLU A 159 -33.62 -9.63 -29.59
CA GLU A 159 -32.38 -10.38 -29.38
C GLU A 159 -31.28 -9.90 -30.33
N ARG A 160 -31.61 -9.55 -31.57
CA ARG A 160 -30.65 -8.95 -32.51
C ARG A 160 -30.15 -7.61 -32.01
N GLU A 161 -31.04 -6.74 -31.55
CA GLU A 161 -30.66 -5.44 -31.00
C GLU A 161 -29.84 -5.59 -29.72
N ALA A 162 -30.14 -6.59 -28.88
CA ALA A 162 -29.35 -6.88 -27.68
C ALA A 162 -27.93 -7.34 -28.03
N LEU A 163 -27.77 -8.23 -29.01
CA LEU A 163 -26.45 -8.67 -29.48
C LEU A 163 -25.66 -7.56 -30.16
N GLU A 164 -26.32 -6.71 -30.97
CA GLU A 164 -25.67 -5.57 -31.59
C GLU A 164 -25.20 -4.55 -30.54
N LYS A 165 -26.01 -4.29 -29.51
CA LYS A 165 -25.61 -3.46 -28.37
C LYS A 165 -24.43 -4.04 -27.60
N GLN A 166 -24.39 -5.36 -27.41
CA GLN A 166 -23.25 -6.04 -26.78
C GLN A 166 -21.99 -5.90 -27.65
N GLN A 167 -22.08 -6.17 -28.95
CA GLN A 167 -20.97 -6.02 -29.88
C GLN A 167 -20.47 -4.58 -29.97
N ALA A 168 -21.36 -3.58 -29.93
CA ALA A 168 -20.99 -2.18 -29.93
C ALA A 168 -20.23 -1.78 -28.65
N LYS A 169 -20.68 -2.28 -27.49
CA LYS A 169 -19.96 -2.11 -26.22
C LYS A 169 -18.59 -2.77 -26.25
N GLU A 170 -18.50 -4.03 -26.69
CA GLU A 170 -17.22 -4.72 -26.83
C GLU A 170 -16.27 -4.00 -27.79
N ARG A 171 -16.79 -3.44 -28.89
CA ARG A 171 -15.97 -2.64 -29.82
C ARG A 171 -15.49 -1.34 -29.17
N TYR A 172 -16.36 -0.67 -28.42
CA TYR A 172 -15.98 0.52 -27.67
C TYR A 172 -14.91 0.19 -26.62
N ASP A 173 -15.09 -0.87 -25.84
CA ASP A 173 -14.15 -1.32 -24.82
C ASP A 173 -12.81 -1.72 -25.44
N LYS A 174 -12.82 -2.40 -26.59
CA LYS A 174 -11.62 -2.71 -27.38
C LYS A 174 -10.90 -1.43 -27.84
N LEU A 175 -11.63 -0.49 -28.45
CA LEU A 175 -11.04 0.78 -28.89
C LEU A 175 -10.54 1.64 -27.71
N HIS A 176 -11.19 1.55 -26.56
CA HIS A 176 -10.79 2.25 -25.35
C HIS A 176 -9.52 1.63 -24.77
N ALA A 177 -9.44 0.30 -24.70
CA ALA A 177 -8.24 -0.43 -24.29
C ALA A 177 -7.06 -0.17 -25.25
N GLU A 178 -7.32 -0.05 -26.55
CA GLU A 178 -6.32 0.34 -27.55
C GLU A 178 -5.91 1.81 -27.44
N GLY A 179 -6.54 2.62 -26.59
CA GLY A 179 -6.23 4.04 -26.44
C GLY A 179 -6.73 4.90 -27.60
N LYS A 180 -7.66 4.40 -28.42
CA LYS A 180 -8.16 5.10 -29.62
C LYS A 180 -9.36 5.99 -29.33
N THR A 181 -10.07 5.79 -28.22
CA THR A 181 -11.13 6.69 -27.77
C THR A 181 -10.54 8.03 -27.31
N GLU A 182 -11.28 9.12 -27.46
CA GLU A 182 -10.82 10.46 -27.06
C GLU A 182 -10.45 10.53 -25.58
N GLN A 183 -11.21 9.82 -24.73
CA GLN A 183 -10.93 9.71 -23.30
C GLN A 183 -9.60 9.00 -23.03
N ALA A 184 -9.37 7.84 -23.65
CA ALA A 184 -8.14 7.09 -23.43
C ALA A 184 -6.92 7.82 -24.04
N ARG A 185 -7.10 8.56 -25.14
CA ARG A 185 -6.05 9.45 -25.67
C ARG A 185 -5.68 10.55 -24.69
N ALA A 186 -6.67 11.23 -24.10
CA ALA A 186 -6.44 12.26 -23.10
C ALA A 186 -5.72 11.72 -21.86
N ASP A 187 -6.09 10.53 -21.39
CA ASP A 187 -5.41 9.88 -20.27
C ASP A 187 -3.97 9.50 -20.62
N LEU A 188 -3.72 9.00 -21.83
CA LEU A 188 -2.36 8.72 -22.31
C LEU A 188 -1.53 10.00 -22.46
N GLU A 189 -2.11 11.09 -22.95
CA GLU A 189 -1.46 12.41 -23.03
C GLU A 189 -1.10 12.94 -21.64
N ARG A 190 -2.03 12.84 -20.68
CA ARG A 190 -1.75 13.18 -19.28
C ARG A 190 -0.60 12.36 -18.72
N LEU A 191 -0.56 11.06 -19.00
CA LEU A 191 0.54 10.18 -18.57
C LEU A 191 1.87 10.53 -19.27
N LYS A 192 1.85 10.91 -20.54
CA LYS A 192 3.03 11.39 -21.28
C LYS A 192 3.59 12.67 -20.64
N LEU A 193 2.75 13.66 -20.33
CA LEU A 193 3.19 14.87 -19.64
C LEU A 193 3.85 14.58 -18.29
N VAL A 194 3.31 13.62 -17.53
CA VAL A 194 3.92 13.18 -16.26
C VAL A 194 5.27 12.49 -16.49
N ARG A 195 5.38 11.65 -17.52
CA ARG A 195 6.66 11.01 -17.88
C ARG A 195 7.70 12.04 -18.32
N GLU A 196 7.34 12.96 -19.22
CA GLU A 196 8.21 14.05 -19.67
C GLU A 196 8.67 14.91 -18.49
N ARG A 197 7.77 15.26 -17.57
CA ARG A 197 8.15 16.01 -16.35
C ARG A 197 9.13 15.22 -15.49
N ARG A 198 8.87 13.93 -15.25
CA ARG A 198 9.77 13.08 -14.45
C ARG A 198 11.12 12.89 -15.13
N GLU A 199 11.14 12.72 -16.44
CA GLU A 199 12.36 12.58 -17.24
C GLU A 199 13.15 13.88 -17.25
N ALA A 200 12.50 15.05 -17.39
CA ALA A 200 13.14 16.35 -17.29
C ALA A 200 13.71 16.62 -15.89
N GLU A 201 12.97 16.29 -14.82
CA GLU A 201 13.46 16.39 -13.45
C GLU A 201 14.62 15.42 -13.19
N ALA A 202 14.54 14.17 -13.70
CA ALA A 202 15.63 13.20 -13.60
C ALA A 202 16.85 13.61 -14.41
N ALA A 203 16.67 14.18 -15.60
CA ALA A 203 17.75 14.70 -16.44
C ALA A 203 18.42 15.91 -15.78
N ARG A 204 17.65 16.84 -15.21
CA ARG A 204 18.18 17.96 -14.42
C ARG A 204 18.97 17.48 -13.21
N LYS A 205 18.43 16.51 -12.46
CA LYS A 205 19.13 15.93 -11.30
C LYS A 205 20.40 15.19 -11.69
N LYS A 206 20.42 14.50 -12.84
CA LYS A 206 21.62 13.85 -13.37
C LYS A 206 22.67 14.88 -13.80
N ALA A 207 22.27 15.92 -14.53
CA ALA A 207 23.18 17.00 -14.92
C ALA A 207 23.77 17.73 -13.70
N GLU A 208 22.95 18.07 -12.70
CA GLU A 208 23.41 18.68 -11.45
C GLU A 208 24.35 17.76 -10.66
N ALA A 209 24.08 16.45 -10.65
CA ALA A 209 24.95 15.47 -10.01
C ALA A 209 26.29 15.30 -10.75
N GLU A 210 26.29 15.35 -12.08
CA GLU A 210 27.50 15.29 -12.90
C GLU A 210 28.35 16.54 -12.73
N GLU A 211 27.76 17.74 -12.77
CA GLU A 211 28.48 19.00 -12.49
C GLU A 211 29.04 19.04 -11.06
N ARG A 212 28.27 18.58 -10.06
CA ARG A 212 28.78 18.47 -8.68
C ARG A 212 29.93 17.48 -8.58
N ALA A 213 29.84 16.33 -9.26
CA ALA A 213 30.90 15.34 -9.27
C ALA A 213 32.17 15.86 -9.98
N GLU A 214 32.04 16.66 -11.04
CA GLU A 214 33.16 17.30 -11.70
C GLU A 214 33.82 18.36 -10.80
N LEU A 215 33.03 19.22 -10.15
CA LEU A 215 33.54 20.19 -9.20
C LEU A 215 34.20 19.54 -7.98
N GLU A 216 33.67 18.41 -7.50
CA GLU A 216 34.29 17.65 -6.41
C GLU A 216 35.59 16.98 -6.85
N LYS A 217 35.66 16.45 -8.08
CA LYS A 217 36.91 15.92 -8.65
C LYS A 217 37.95 17.01 -8.81
N GLU A 218 37.59 18.17 -9.36
CA GLU A 218 38.51 19.30 -9.50
C GLU A 218 39.00 19.79 -8.14
N LYS A 219 38.11 19.92 -7.14
CA LYS A 219 38.49 20.27 -5.76
C LYS A 219 39.40 19.21 -5.14
N ALA A 220 39.12 17.92 -5.34
CA ALA A 220 39.94 16.83 -4.84
C ALA A 220 41.34 16.83 -5.50
N GLU A 221 41.43 17.08 -6.81
CA GLU A 221 42.69 17.21 -7.53
C GLU A 221 43.51 18.42 -7.08
N LEU A 222 42.85 19.57 -6.86
CA LEU A 222 43.50 20.77 -6.32
C LEU A 222 44.04 20.51 -4.90
N MET A 223 43.24 19.90 -4.03
CA MET A 223 43.66 19.54 -2.67
C MET A 223 44.79 18.51 -2.68
N ALA A 224 44.75 17.51 -3.57
CA ALA A 224 45.83 16.53 -3.73
C ALA A 224 47.12 17.19 -4.23
N ARG A 225 47.02 18.14 -5.17
CA ARG A 225 48.17 18.91 -5.67
C ARG A 225 48.76 19.81 -4.58
N GLU A 226 47.92 20.44 -3.77
CA GLU A 226 48.36 21.24 -2.63
C GLU A 226 49.00 20.38 -1.54
N ALA A 227 48.41 19.24 -1.20
CA ALA A 227 48.97 18.27 -0.26
C ALA A 227 50.35 17.78 -0.72
N ARG A 228 50.49 17.45 -2.01
CA ARG A 228 51.78 17.06 -2.59
C ARG A 228 52.82 18.19 -2.52
N ARG A 229 52.41 19.43 -2.77
CA ARG A 229 53.30 20.61 -2.62
C ARG A 229 53.71 20.81 -1.16
N ARG A 230 52.79 20.64 -0.21
CA ARG A 230 53.04 20.76 1.23
C ARG A 230 53.97 19.66 1.72
N GLU A 231 53.77 18.42 1.30
CA GLU A 231 54.65 17.31 1.65
C GLU A 231 56.08 17.52 1.11
N GLN A 232 56.22 17.98 -0.13
CA GLN A 232 57.53 18.34 -0.69
C GLN A 232 58.20 19.49 0.09
N ALA A 233 57.44 20.49 0.54
CA ALA A 233 57.95 21.58 1.37
C ALA A 233 58.43 21.08 2.74
N MET A 234 57.65 20.24 3.42
CA MET A 234 58.03 19.64 4.72
C MET A 234 59.21 18.68 4.57
N GLY A 235 59.26 17.89 3.50
CA GLY A 235 60.39 17.02 3.17
C GLY A 235 61.67 17.81 2.92
N LYS A 236 61.59 18.97 2.26
CA LYS A 236 62.73 19.87 2.06
C LYS A 236 63.16 20.52 3.38
N ALA A 237 62.23 21.01 4.20
CA ALA A 237 62.53 21.57 5.53
C ALA A 237 63.23 20.55 6.45
N ASN A 238 62.75 19.30 6.48
CA ASN A 238 63.37 18.21 7.24
C ASN A 238 64.78 17.85 6.75
N ARG A 239 65.04 17.94 5.44
CA ARG A 239 66.39 17.74 4.87
C ARG A 239 67.33 18.89 5.24
N LEU A 240 66.88 20.14 5.19
CA LEU A 240 67.69 21.30 5.62
C LEU A 240 68.01 21.24 7.12
N ALA A 241 67.03 20.85 7.96
CA ALA A 241 67.23 20.72 9.41
C ALA A 241 68.21 19.58 9.79
N LYS A 242 68.26 18.49 9.02
CA LYS A 242 69.29 17.44 9.19
C LYS A 242 70.66 17.85 8.65
N GLY A 243 70.71 18.69 7.61
CA GLY A 243 71.95 19.21 7.04
C GLY A 243 72.64 20.24 7.93
N SER A 244 71.88 21.07 8.67
CA SER A 244 72.43 22.07 9.59
C SER A 244 72.99 21.50 10.89
N LYS A 245 72.60 20.28 11.28
CA LYS A 245 73.05 19.61 12.52
C LYS A 245 74.37 18.85 12.37
N LYS A 246 74.99 18.90 11.19
CA LYS A 246 76.22 18.17 10.84
C LYS A 246 77.45 19.08 10.68
N LYS A 247 77.40 20.29 11.22
CA LYS A 247 78.50 21.26 11.21
C LYS A 247 78.80 21.71 12.63
#